data_AF-A0A0G2B1Q1-F1
#
_entry.id   AF-A0A0G2B1Q1-F1
#
_cell.length_a   1.000
_cell.length_b   1.000
_cell.length_c   1.000
_cell.angle_alpha   90.00
_cell.angle_beta   90.00
_cell.angle_gamma   90.00
#
_symmetry.space_group_name_H-M   'P 1'
#
loop_
_entity.id
_entity.type
_entity.pdbx_description
1 polymer ?
#
loop_
_entity_poly.entity_id
_entity_poly.type
_entity_poly.pdbx_seq_one_letter_code
_entity_poly.pdbx_strand_id
1 'polypeptide(L)'
;MSEPLSTDPYKGVRDFYPADWAMMEALFARVRQVLQRWGYEEYNASPLERSELYEAKTSEEIVNEQTYTFTDRGDRKVTLRPEMASATNGRRRAVCASSTRRTLTSSERRREKRILKLSGSRARF
;
A
#
# COMPACT_ATOMS: atom_id res chain seq x y z
N MET A 1 -26.53 19.37 -33.45
CA MET A 1 -27.08 19.02 -32.12
C MET A 1 -26.12 18.03 -31.50
N SER A 2 -25.35 18.43 -30.48
CA SER A 2 -24.46 17.51 -29.77
C SER A 2 -25.30 16.55 -28.93
N GLU A 3 -25.02 15.25 -29.01
CA GLU A 3 -25.63 14.27 -28.11
C GLU A 3 -25.36 14.64 -26.64
N PRO A 4 -26.31 14.37 -25.72
CA PRO A 4 -26.08 14.59 -24.30
C PRO A 4 -24.98 13.65 -23.80
N LEU A 5 -23.96 14.21 -23.16
CA LEU A 5 -22.88 13.44 -22.54
C LEU A 5 -23.42 12.72 -21.30
N SER A 6 -23.08 11.43 -21.12
CA SER A 6 -23.38 10.72 -19.88
C SER A 6 -22.61 11.35 -18.71
N THR A 7 -23.28 11.41 -17.56
CA THR A 7 -22.72 11.89 -16.29
C THR A 7 -22.49 10.75 -15.31
N ASP A 8 -22.70 9.50 -15.75
CA ASP A 8 -22.53 8.33 -14.91
C ASP A 8 -21.04 8.12 -14.57
N PRO A 9 -20.74 7.63 -13.36
CA PRO A 9 -19.37 7.31 -12.98
C PRO A 9 -18.79 6.23 -13.89
N TYR A 10 -17.48 6.31 -14.13
CA TYR A 10 -16.78 5.32 -14.94
C TYR A 10 -16.94 3.91 -14.35
N LYS A 11 -16.94 2.88 -15.21
CA LYS A 11 -17.16 1.50 -14.75
C LYS A 11 -16.12 1.10 -13.69
N GLY A 12 -16.61 0.66 -12.53
CA GLY A 12 -15.75 0.18 -11.44
C GLY A 12 -15.34 1.27 -10.43
N VAL A 13 -15.73 2.53 -10.64
CA VAL A 13 -15.64 3.58 -9.62
C VAL A 13 -17.02 3.94 -9.08
N ARG A 14 -17.05 4.47 -7.87
CA ARG A 14 -18.28 4.95 -7.22
C ARG A 14 -18.04 6.29 -6.57
N ASP A 15 -19.08 7.11 -6.56
CA ASP A 15 -19.10 8.35 -5.81
C ASP A 15 -19.64 8.10 -4.40
N PHE A 16 -19.10 8.83 -3.43
CA PHE A 16 -19.61 8.85 -2.06
C PHE A 16 -20.26 10.20 -1.82
N TYR A 17 -21.59 10.19 -1.68
CA TYR A 17 -22.34 11.39 -1.35
C TYR A 17 -22.12 11.79 0.12
N PRO A 18 -22.43 13.04 0.52
CA PRO A 18 -22.10 13.53 1.86
C PRO A 18 -22.55 12.63 3.02
N ALA A 19 -23.72 11.98 2.90
CA ALA A 19 -24.21 11.04 3.92
C ALA A 19 -23.33 9.78 4.02
N ASP A 20 -22.96 9.18 2.89
CA ASP A 20 -22.11 7.99 2.84
C ASP A 20 -20.68 8.32 3.29
N TRP A 21 -20.18 9.48 2.88
CA TRP A 21 -18.86 9.97 3.26
C TRP A 21 -18.77 10.23 4.77
N ALA A 22 -19.81 10.80 5.38
CA ALA A 22 -19.85 11.02 6.82
C ALA A 22 -19.76 9.70 7.61
N MET A 23 -20.43 8.64 7.13
CA MET A 23 -20.32 7.31 7.73
C MET A 23 -18.91 6.72 7.58
N MET A 24 -18.31 6.84 6.40
CA MET A 24 -16.94 6.40 6.14
C MET A 24 -15.93 7.14 7.01
N GLU A 25 -16.06 8.45 7.17
CA GLU A 25 -15.16 9.25 7.99
C GLU A 25 -15.26 8.88 9.48
N ALA A 26 -16.48 8.59 9.98
CA ALA A 26 -16.66 8.10 11.34
C ALA A 26 -15.94 6.76 11.58
N LEU A 27 -15.98 5.85 10.59
CA LEU A 27 -15.25 4.59 10.64
C LEU A 27 -13.73 4.82 10.64
N PHE A 28 -13.21 5.65 9.74
CA PHE A 28 -11.78 5.96 9.66
C PHE A 28 -11.28 6.65 10.94
N ALA A 29 -12.05 7.57 11.50
CA ALA A 29 -11.72 8.22 12.78
C ALA A 29 -11.52 7.18 13.89
N ARG A 30 -12.38 6.16 13.96
CA ARG A 30 -12.23 5.09 14.96
C ARG A 30 -10.99 4.24 14.73
N VAL A 31 -10.69 3.90 13.48
CA VAL A 31 -9.48 3.15 13.12
C VAL A 31 -8.22 3.95 13.46
N ARG A 32 -8.16 5.23 13.10
CA ARG A 32 -7.04 6.12 13.43
C ARG A 32 -6.80 6.21 14.94
N GLN A 33 -7.86 6.37 15.74
CA GLN A 33 -7.74 6.40 17.21
C GLN A 33 -7.11 5.12 17.78
N VAL A 34 -7.48 3.95 17.25
CA VAL A 34 -6.90 2.67 17.69
C VAL A 34 -5.43 2.60 17.28
N LEU A 35 -5.10 2.87 16.01
CA LEU A 35 -3.73 2.80 15.51
C LEU A 35 -2.78 3.76 16.24
N GLN A 36 -3.23 4.98 16.54
CA GLN A 36 -2.43 5.96 17.30
C GLN A 36 -2.11 5.48 18.72
N ARG A 37 -3.04 4.80 19.40
CA ARG A 37 -2.79 4.22 20.74
C ARG A 37 -1.71 3.15 20.73
N TRP A 38 -1.48 2.51 19.59
CA TRP A 38 -0.44 1.50 19.38
C TRP A 38 0.86 2.09 18.80
N GLY A 39 0.94 3.43 18.66
CA GLY A 39 2.14 4.12 18.19
C GLY A 39 2.34 4.09 16.67
N TYR A 40 1.29 3.81 15.89
CA TYR A 40 1.34 3.95 14.43
C TYR A 40 1.05 5.39 14.01
N GLU A 41 1.78 5.88 13.01
CA GLU A 41 1.54 7.16 12.36
C GLU A 41 0.89 6.99 10.99
N GLU A 42 0.01 7.93 10.64
CA GLU A 42 -0.64 7.96 9.33
C GLU A 42 0.38 8.40 8.26
N TYR A 43 0.52 7.58 7.23
CA TYR A 43 1.35 7.88 6.07
C TYR A 43 0.52 7.77 4.81
N ASN A 44 0.37 8.89 4.10
CA ASN A 44 -0.27 8.93 2.80
C ASN A 44 0.79 9.02 1.70
N ALA A 45 0.72 8.11 0.75
CA ALA A 45 1.71 7.97 -0.30
C ALA A 45 1.12 8.35 -1.66
N SER A 46 1.98 8.82 -2.57
CA SER A 46 1.56 9.18 -3.93
C SER A 46 0.88 7.98 -4.63
N PRO A 47 -0.33 8.16 -5.21
CA PRO A 47 -1.00 7.10 -5.95
C PRO A 47 -0.30 6.76 -7.28
N LEU A 48 0.51 7.70 -7.81
CA LEU A 48 1.29 7.48 -9.03
C LEU A 48 2.74 7.15 -8.70
N GLU A 49 3.29 6.17 -9.43
CA GLU A 49 4.67 5.73 -9.37
C GLU A 49 5.22 5.40 -10.77
N ARG A 50 6.54 5.29 -10.90
CA ARG A 50 7.19 4.90 -12.15
C ARG A 50 6.89 3.42 -12.45
N SER A 51 6.52 3.11 -13.68
CA SER A 51 6.18 1.74 -14.10
C SER A 51 7.34 0.75 -13.94
N GLU A 52 8.58 1.23 -14.12
CA GLU A 52 9.82 0.47 -13.90
C GLU A 52 9.88 -0.22 -12.52
N LEU A 53 9.27 0.38 -11.49
CA LEU A 53 9.25 -0.18 -10.14
C LEU A 53 8.37 -1.43 -10.02
N TYR A 54 7.40 -1.60 -10.92
CA TYR A 54 6.50 -2.75 -10.96
C TYR A 54 7.05 -3.83 -11.90
N GLU A 55 7.59 -3.42 -13.05
CA GLU A 55 8.27 -4.31 -14.00
C GLU A 55 9.44 -5.05 -13.33
N ALA A 56 10.14 -4.41 -12.39
CA ALA A 56 11.21 -5.06 -11.62
C ALA A 56 10.73 -6.07 -10.56
N LYS A 57 9.46 -6.03 -10.14
CA LYS A 57 8.93 -6.84 -9.02
C LYS A 57 8.01 -7.97 -9.45
N THR A 58 7.38 -7.84 -10.60
CA THR A 58 6.32 -8.73 -11.08
C THR A 58 6.50 -8.97 -12.57
N SER A 59 5.99 -10.09 -13.09
CA SER A 59 5.92 -10.36 -14.52
C SER A 59 5.23 -9.21 -15.28
N GLU A 60 5.77 -8.84 -16.45
CA GLU A 60 5.29 -7.74 -17.30
C GLU A 60 3.81 -7.86 -17.67
N GLU A 61 3.31 -9.09 -17.84
CA GLU A 61 1.91 -9.40 -18.18
C GLU A 61 0.93 -8.87 -17.13
N ILE A 62 1.22 -9.09 -15.84
CA ILE A 62 0.36 -8.62 -14.74
C ILE A 62 0.38 -7.10 -14.66
N VAL A 63 1.55 -6.48 -14.92
CA VAL A 63 1.68 -5.03 -14.91
C VAL A 63 0.87 -4.41 -16.05
N ASN A 64 0.92 -4.97 -17.25
CA ASN A 64 0.24 -4.38 -18.41
C ASN A 64 -1.27 -4.68 -18.43
N GLU A 65 -1.72 -5.82 -17.92
CA GLU A 65 -3.13 -6.23 -18.04
C GLU A 65 -3.98 -5.87 -16.81
N GLN A 66 -3.35 -5.75 -15.63
CA GLN A 66 -4.07 -5.54 -14.36
C GLN A 66 -3.80 -4.17 -13.73
N THR A 67 -2.98 -3.31 -14.34
CA THR A 67 -2.68 -1.98 -13.81
C THR A 67 -2.95 -0.87 -14.82
N TYR A 68 -3.38 0.29 -14.32
CA TYR A 68 -3.58 1.47 -15.14
C TYR A 68 -2.24 2.17 -15.36
N THR A 69 -1.66 1.97 -16.54
CA THR A 69 -0.39 2.57 -16.95
C THR A 69 -0.61 3.54 -18.10
N PHE A 70 -0.01 4.73 -18.01
CA PHE A 70 -0.10 5.77 -19.02
C PHE A 70 1.21 6.55 -19.15
N THR A 71 1.40 7.20 -20.29
CA THR A 71 2.53 8.11 -20.51
C THR A 71 2.12 9.51 -20.07
N ASP A 72 2.91 10.14 -19.21
CA ASP A 72 2.68 11.52 -18.79
C ASP A 72 3.07 12.53 -19.89
N ARG A 73 2.79 13.81 -19.67
CA ARG A 73 3.14 14.88 -20.63
C ARG A 73 4.65 15.09 -20.85
N GLY A 74 5.50 14.45 -20.03
CA GLY A 74 6.95 14.51 -20.13
C GLY A 74 7.56 13.22 -20.66
N ASP A 75 6.77 12.42 -21.39
CA ASP A 75 7.17 11.15 -22.00
C ASP A 75 7.67 10.09 -21.00
N ARG A 76 7.18 10.13 -19.76
CA ARG A 76 7.50 9.13 -18.73
C ARG A 76 6.35 8.15 -18.55
N LYS A 77 6.67 6.86 -18.46
CA LYS A 77 5.72 5.80 -18.17
C LYS A 77 5.39 5.78 -16.67
N VAL A 78 4.13 6.01 -16.32
CA VAL A 78 3.63 6.06 -14.95
C VAL A 78 2.46 5.11 -14.77
N THR A 79 2.38 4.49 -13.60
CA THR A 79 1.36 3.50 -13.25
C THR A 79 0.62 3.95 -11.99
N LEU A 80 -0.72 3.82 -12.02
CA LEU A 80 -1.56 3.94 -10.84
C LEU A 80 -1.31 2.73 -9.93
N ARG A 81 -0.95 3.01 -8.68
CA ARG A 81 -0.61 1.99 -7.71
C ARG A 81 -1.78 1.01 -7.49
N PRO A 82 -1.60 -0.31 -7.73
CA PRO A 82 -2.65 -1.30 -7.50
C PRO A 82 -2.86 -1.62 -6.01
N GLU A 83 -1.81 -1.49 -5.19
CA GLU A 83 -1.85 -1.80 -3.76
C GLU A 83 -0.97 -0.87 -2.93
N MET A 84 -1.39 -0.51 -1.71
CA MET A 84 -0.62 0.37 -0.82
C MET A 84 0.77 -0.21 -0.46
N ALA A 85 0.88 -1.54 -0.37
CA ALA A 85 2.08 -2.22 0.12
C ALA A 85 3.29 -2.14 -0.84
N SER A 86 3.07 -2.18 -2.16
CA SER A 86 4.16 -2.20 -3.15
C SER A 86 5.13 -1.02 -3.00
N ALA A 87 4.63 0.15 -2.61
CA ALA A 87 5.41 1.37 -2.44
C ALA A 87 6.38 1.34 -1.27
N THR A 88 6.04 0.60 -0.21
CA THR A 88 6.84 0.58 1.03
C THR A 88 8.20 -0.09 0.80
N ASN A 89 8.34 -0.90 -0.26
CA ASN A 89 9.61 -1.53 -0.61
C ASN A 89 10.63 -0.57 -1.25
N GLY A 90 10.18 0.56 -1.84
CA GLY A 90 11.05 1.59 -2.43
C GLY A 90 11.13 2.90 -1.63
N ARG A 91 10.08 3.21 -0.85
CA ARG A 91 10.02 4.36 0.05
C ARG A 91 9.61 3.86 1.44
N ARG A 92 10.56 3.26 2.18
CA ARG A 92 10.37 2.79 3.55
C ARG A 92 10.15 3.97 4.51
N ARG A 93 8.92 4.49 4.60
CA ARG A 93 8.46 5.28 5.75
C ARG A 93 7.00 4.96 6.07
N ALA A 94 6.77 3.74 6.53
CA ALA A 94 5.78 3.57 7.59
C ALA A 94 6.52 3.90 8.89
N VAL A 95 6.22 5.06 9.48
CA VAL A 95 6.83 5.47 10.75
C VAL A 95 6.02 4.78 11.85
N CYS A 96 6.53 3.66 12.35
CA CYS A 96 6.15 3.23 13.69
C CYS A 96 6.88 4.19 14.64
N ALA A 97 6.13 5.02 15.37
CA ALA A 97 6.67 6.05 16.26
C ALA A 97 7.43 5.44 17.44
N SER A 98 7.22 4.15 17.74
CA SER A 98 7.94 3.48 18.81
C SER A 98 9.36 3.15 18.37
N SER A 99 10.32 3.66 19.13
CA SER A 99 11.77 3.55 18.99
C SER A 99 12.35 2.13 18.98
N THR A 100 11.53 1.08 18.84
CA THR A 100 12.01 -0.28 18.66
C THR A 100 12.02 -0.60 17.16
N ARG A 101 13.09 -0.21 16.47
CA ARG A 101 13.43 -0.79 15.16
C ARG A 101 13.60 -2.30 15.33
N ARG A 102 12.55 -3.06 15.05
CA ARG A 102 12.66 -4.44 14.56
C ARG A 102 12.00 -4.51 13.21
N THR A 103 12.77 -4.15 12.19
CA THR A 103 12.47 -4.58 10.83
C THR A 103 12.71 -6.08 10.77
N LEU A 104 11.71 -6.89 11.07
CA LEU A 104 11.78 -8.33 10.82
C LEU A 104 11.63 -8.56 9.32
N THR A 105 12.75 -8.50 8.62
CA THR A 105 12.81 -8.92 7.21
C THR A 105 12.80 -10.45 7.16
N SER A 106 12.18 -11.04 6.12
CA SER A 106 12.05 -12.51 5.98
C SER A 106 13.39 -13.24 5.97
N SER A 107 14.49 -12.54 5.69
CA SER A 107 15.87 -13.04 5.73
C SER A 107 16.44 -13.22 7.15
N GLU A 108 15.87 -12.57 8.19
CA GLU A 108 16.33 -12.72 9.58
C GLU A 108 15.74 -13.96 10.29
N ARG A 109 14.59 -14.50 9.83
CA ARG A 109 14.02 -15.76 10.37
C ARG A 109 14.95 -16.97 10.22
N ARG A 110 15.89 -16.93 9.26
CA ARG A 110 16.85 -18.03 9.04
C ARG A 110 18.04 -18.01 10.01
N ARG A 111 18.37 -16.86 10.62
CA ARG A 111 19.45 -16.78 11.63
C ARG A 111 18.95 -17.13 13.04
N GLU A 112 17.75 -16.70 13.44
CA GLU A 112 17.21 -17.05 14.77
C GLU A 112 16.90 -18.55 14.93
N LYS A 113 16.42 -19.24 13.87
CA LYS A 113 16.21 -20.70 13.91
C LYS A 113 17.52 -21.49 14.05
N ARG A 114 18.67 -20.91 13.71
CA ARG A 114 19.99 -21.55 13.87
C ARG A 114 20.55 -21.36 15.28
N ILE A 115 20.26 -20.22 15.92
CA ILE A 115 20.68 -19.90 17.29
C ILE A 115 19.84 -20.66 18.33
N LEU A 116 18.54 -20.85 18.08
CA LEU A 116 17.69 -21.67 18.98
C LEU A 116 17.97 -23.19 18.90
N LYS A 117 18.48 -23.71 17.77
CA LYS A 117 18.86 -25.12 17.66
C LYS A 117 20.18 -25.46 18.37
N LEU A 118 21.05 -24.47 18.63
CA LEU A 118 22.32 -24.66 19.33
C LEU A 118 22.23 -24.43 20.84
N SER A 119 21.17 -23.78 21.34
CA SER A 119 21.00 -23.43 22.76
C SER A 119 19.99 -24.30 23.52
N GLY A 120 19.42 -25.33 22.90
CA GLY A 120 18.65 -26.36 23.60
C GLY A 120 17.37 -25.90 24.33
N SER A 121 16.93 -24.65 24.18
CA SER A 121 15.79 -24.14 24.94
C SER A 121 14.48 -24.33 24.17
N ARG A 122 13.65 -25.27 24.63
CA ARG A 122 12.25 -25.41 24.20
C ARG A 122 11.44 -24.21 24.70
N ALA A 123 11.23 -23.20 23.85
CA ALA A 123 10.16 -22.25 24.06
C ALA A 123 8.85 -22.85 23.50
N ARG A 124 7.93 -23.20 24.40
CA ARG A 124 6.52 -23.40 24.09
C ARG A 124 5.92 -22.03 23.83
N PHE A 125 5.40 -21.80 22.62
CA PHE A 125 4.14 -21.15 22.27
C PHE A 125 3.96 -21.27 20.75
#